data_AF-A0A961ATV9-F1
#
_entry.id   AF-A0A961ATV9-F1
#
_cell.length_a   1.000
_cell.length_b   1.000
_cell.length_c   1.000
_cell.angle_alpha   90.00
_cell.angle_beta   90.00
_cell.angle_gamma   90.00
#
_symmetry.space_group_name_H-M   'P 1'
#
loop_
_entity.id
_entity.type
_entity.pdbx_description
1 polymer ?
#
loop_
_entity_poly.entity_id
_entity_poly.type
_entity_poly.pdbx_seq_one_letter_code
_entity_poly.pdbx_strand_id
1 'polypeptide(L)'
;MGRRSRFTTGRHCDSLSGVKTCFRFFLFLLVVVASAAILWFGPLTSRESRALGVAILKFDHRLRSSETGRSGDALSTVIRIDEIEGLPKVLSGKRIEIATQFPGRLKLATKVDGHDYRVGRDGETVWISVPHQELAIEGSNDVPRFASDPQSVRPVKLPEFHNPVPRWQLALLPAVFRVEPVEGEKHAYRCRPRSVFAHWIGLPENLVLALNVTDGGGLEKLVATSGDKRLGLHFESFGWVGAADADGMLWGLPSSESAHVERVALSHLDKFAQVLLKNLGAKIPTLPPVDGSRRVLATHGKGRLE
;
A
#
# COMPACT_ATOMS: atom_id res chain seq x y z
N MET A 1 14.33 52.68 -72.80
CA MET A 1 12.86 52.82 -72.73
C MET A 1 12.30 51.50 -72.18
N GLY A 2 11.61 51.53 -71.02
CA GLY A 2 10.97 50.37 -70.36
C GLY A 2 11.94 49.42 -69.66
N ARG A 3 11.70 48.86 -68.46
CA ARG A 3 10.50 48.72 -67.62
C ARG A 3 11.02 48.50 -66.17
N ARG A 4 10.51 49.27 -65.19
CA ARG A 4 10.80 49.06 -63.75
C ARG A 4 10.04 47.82 -63.25
N SER A 5 10.76 46.83 -62.72
CA SER A 5 10.17 45.71 -61.95
C SER A 5 9.94 46.14 -60.50
N ARG A 6 8.68 46.20 -60.06
CA ARG A 6 8.31 46.36 -58.65
C ARG A 6 8.48 45.01 -57.93
N PHE A 7 9.35 44.97 -56.94
CA PHE A 7 9.34 43.94 -55.90
C PHE A 7 8.18 44.24 -54.94
N THR A 8 7.22 43.33 -54.85
CA THR A 8 6.20 43.30 -53.79
C THR A 8 6.77 42.55 -52.58
N THR A 9 7.01 43.29 -51.50
CA THR A 9 7.37 42.77 -50.18
C THR A 9 6.21 41.96 -49.59
N GLY A 10 6.49 40.73 -49.16
CA GLY A 10 5.53 39.82 -48.55
C GLY A 10 5.04 40.32 -47.19
N ARG A 11 3.74 40.13 -46.92
CA ARG A 11 3.15 40.31 -45.59
C ARG A 11 3.59 39.15 -44.69
N HIS A 12 4.35 39.45 -43.65
CA HIS A 12 4.56 38.53 -42.54
C HIS A 12 3.29 38.41 -41.69
N CYS A 13 2.98 37.18 -41.31
CA CYS A 13 1.81 36.75 -40.56
C CYS A 13 1.88 37.19 -39.08
N ASP A 14 0.95 38.04 -38.63
CA ASP A 14 0.70 38.37 -37.22
C ASP A 14 -0.06 37.24 -36.50
N SER A 15 0.57 36.08 -36.31
CA SER A 15 -0.05 34.89 -35.68
C SER A 15 0.23 34.76 -34.17
N LEU A 16 0.99 35.67 -33.56
CA LEU A 16 1.48 35.52 -32.18
C LEU A 16 0.57 36.16 -31.10
N SER A 17 -0.42 36.98 -31.49
CA SER A 17 -1.35 37.63 -30.56
C SER A 17 -2.45 36.68 -30.07
N GLY A 18 -2.96 35.79 -30.94
CA GLY A 18 -4.03 34.84 -30.61
C GLY A 18 -3.64 33.82 -29.53
N VAL A 19 -2.39 33.33 -29.56
CA VAL A 19 -1.90 32.31 -28.63
C VAL A 19 -1.81 32.85 -27.19
N LYS A 20 -1.41 34.12 -27.02
CA LYS A 20 -1.32 34.75 -25.69
C LYS A 20 -2.68 35.00 -25.06
N THR A 21 -3.69 35.33 -25.87
CA THR A 21 -5.06 35.55 -25.41
C THR A 21 -5.74 34.23 -25.02
N CYS A 22 -5.54 33.17 -25.80
CA CYS A 22 -6.07 31.84 -25.50
C CYS A 22 -5.47 31.25 -24.21
N PHE A 23 -4.16 31.41 -24.01
CA PHE A 23 -3.47 30.94 -22.79
C PHE A 23 -3.95 31.68 -21.52
N ARG A 24 -4.16 32.99 -21.60
CA ARG A 24 -4.69 33.79 -20.48
C ARG A 24 -6.11 33.40 -20.11
N PHE A 25 -6.95 33.11 -21.11
CA PHE A 25 -8.33 32.67 -20.88
C PHE A 25 -8.38 31.28 -20.21
N PHE A 26 -7.52 30.36 -20.65
CA PHE A 26 -7.39 29.04 -20.04
C PHE A 26 -6.90 29.11 -18.59
N LEU A 27 -5.87 29.93 -18.32
CA LEU A 27 -5.37 30.15 -16.96
C LEU A 27 -6.43 30.77 -16.05
N PHE A 28 -7.19 31.75 -16.55
CA PHE A 28 -8.29 32.36 -15.81
C PHE A 28 -9.41 31.35 -15.51
N LEU A 29 -9.80 30.54 -16.49
CA LEU A 29 -10.80 29.48 -16.29
C LEU A 29 -10.33 28.47 -15.24
N LEU A 30 -9.07 28.07 -15.27
CA LEU A 30 -8.49 27.12 -14.33
C LEU A 30 -8.47 27.70 -12.90
N VAL A 31 -8.13 28.99 -12.75
CA VAL A 31 -8.22 29.71 -11.47
C VAL A 31 -9.66 29.80 -10.99
N VAL A 32 -10.62 30.17 -11.85
CA VAL A 32 -12.04 30.27 -11.46
C VAL A 32 -12.60 28.91 -11.07
N VAL A 33 -12.29 27.84 -11.79
CA VAL A 33 -12.72 26.47 -11.46
C VAL A 33 -12.08 26.00 -10.16
N ALA A 34 -10.78 26.26 -9.95
CA ALA A 34 -10.10 25.93 -8.70
C ALA A 34 -10.67 26.72 -7.51
N SER A 35 -10.91 28.02 -7.68
CA SER A 35 -11.55 28.87 -6.66
C SER A 35 -12.98 28.45 -6.37
N ALA A 36 -13.76 28.08 -7.39
CA ALA A 36 -15.10 27.55 -7.24
C ALA A 36 -15.10 26.20 -6.50
N ALA A 37 -14.14 25.32 -6.81
CA ALA A 37 -13.94 24.07 -6.08
C ALA A 37 -13.55 24.33 -4.61
N ILE A 38 -12.62 25.24 -4.34
CA ILE A 38 -12.24 25.63 -2.97
C ILE A 38 -13.44 26.20 -2.20
N LEU A 39 -14.25 27.05 -2.85
CA LEU A 39 -15.45 27.65 -2.27
C LEU A 39 -16.59 26.64 -2.10
N TRP A 40 -16.68 25.60 -2.94
CA TRP A 40 -17.66 24.53 -2.79
C TRP A 40 -17.28 23.54 -1.71
N PHE A 41 -16.00 23.13 -1.63
CA PHE A 41 -15.56 22.13 -0.66
C PHE A 41 -15.25 22.71 0.73
N GLY A 42 -14.89 23.99 0.82
CA GLY A 42 -14.64 24.70 2.08
C GLY A 42 -15.78 24.58 3.11
N PRO A 43 -17.02 24.99 2.78
CA PRO A 43 -18.17 24.88 3.70
C PRO A 43 -18.62 23.44 3.89
N LEU A 44 -18.27 22.53 2.99
CA LEU A 44 -18.60 21.12 3.15
C LEU A 44 -17.71 20.41 4.16
N THR A 45 -16.52 20.89 4.53
CA THR A 45 -15.60 20.14 5.42
C THR A 45 -15.58 20.68 6.86
N SER A 46 -15.75 19.81 7.86
CA SER A 46 -15.58 20.21 9.26
C SER A 46 -14.11 20.55 9.56
N ARG A 47 -13.84 21.28 10.64
CA ARG A 47 -12.47 21.59 11.08
C ARG A 47 -11.67 20.31 11.30
N GLU A 48 -12.32 19.30 11.87
CA GLU A 48 -11.79 17.98 12.19
C GLU A 48 -11.49 17.19 10.92
N SER A 49 -12.39 17.26 9.92
CA SER A 49 -12.19 16.60 8.63
C SER A 49 -10.98 17.18 7.89
N ARG A 50 -10.80 18.51 7.96
CA ARG A 50 -9.60 19.18 7.42
C ARG A 50 -8.33 18.80 8.17
N ALA A 51 -8.38 18.73 9.51
CA ALA A 51 -7.24 18.31 10.32
C ALA A 51 -6.80 16.88 9.98
N LEU A 52 -7.76 15.95 9.84
CA LEU A 52 -7.50 14.59 9.37
C LEU A 52 -6.84 14.57 7.99
N GLY A 53 -7.33 15.38 7.04
CA GLY A 53 -6.72 15.53 5.73
C GLY A 53 -5.26 15.94 5.77
N VAL A 54 -4.96 16.98 6.55
CA VAL A 54 -3.59 17.46 6.74
C VAL A 54 -2.72 16.37 7.36
N ALA A 55 -3.23 15.63 8.35
CA ALA A 55 -2.50 14.53 8.97
C ALA A 55 -2.19 13.42 7.97
N ILE A 56 -3.17 12.99 7.16
CA ILE A 56 -2.98 11.96 6.13
C ILE A 56 -2.02 12.42 5.04
N LEU A 57 -2.11 13.66 4.59
CA LEU A 57 -1.19 14.21 3.59
C LEU A 57 0.23 14.34 4.14
N LYS A 58 0.41 14.69 5.41
CA LYS A 58 1.72 14.66 6.08
C LYS A 58 2.26 13.23 6.16
N PHE A 59 1.42 12.26 6.52
CA PHE A 59 1.77 10.85 6.54
C PHE A 59 2.21 10.35 5.15
N ASP A 60 1.43 10.66 4.11
CA ASP A 60 1.77 10.33 2.72
C ASP A 60 3.07 11.01 2.25
N HIS A 61 3.27 12.27 2.62
CA HIS A 61 4.48 13.01 2.27
C HIS A 61 5.73 12.41 2.91
N ARG A 62 5.64 11.85 4.12
CA ARG A 62 6.77 11.14 4.73
C ARG A 62 7.03 9.81 4.04
N LEU A 63 5.98 9.05 3.75
CA LEU A 63 6.10 7.74 3.11
C LEU A 63 6.59 7.79 1.66
N ARG A 64 6.16 8.80 0.90
CA ARG A 64 6.57 8.98 -0.49
C ARG A 64 7.79 9.88 -0.54
N SER A 65 8.81 9.48 -1.29
CA SER A 65 9.83 10.43 -1.68
C SER A 65 9.23 11.57 -2.51
N SER A 66 9.92 12.71 -2.53
CA SER A 66 9.70 13.70 -3.59
C SER A 66 9.85 13.03 -4.96
N GLU A 67 9.27 13.63 -6.00
CA GLU A 67 9.16 13.16 -7.40
C GLU A 67 10.50 12.86 -8.12
N THR A 68 11.60 12.71 -7.38
CA THR A 68 12.99 12.62 -7.82
C THR A 68 13.60 11.20 -7.71
N GLY A 69 12.79 10.17 -7.44
CA GLY A 69 13.26 8.77 -7.38
C GLY A 69 14.07 8.40 -6.13
N ARG A 70 14.00 9.22 -5.06
CA ARG A 70 14.56 8.87 -3.74
C ARG A 70 13.61 7.92 -2.98
N SER A 71 14.01 7.40 -1.82
CA SER A 71 13.07 6.69 -0.93
C SER A 71 12.47 7.67 0.09
N GLY A 72 11.25 7.40 0.55
CA GLY A 72 10.63 8.13 1.66
C GLY A 72 11.23 7.75 3.02
N ASP A 73 10.73 8.37 4.09
CA ASP A 73 10.95 7.90 5.45
C ASP A 73 10.42 6.47 5.60
N ALA A 74 11.10 5.68 6.43
CA ALA A 74 10.62 4.38 6.81
C ALA A 74 9.66 4.49 8.01
N LEU A 75 8.56 3.76 7.95
CA LEU A 75 7.60 3.60 9.05
C LEU A 75 7.89 2.26 9.74
N SER A 76 7.94 2.27 11.07
CA SER A 76 8.01 1.08 11.91
C SER A 76 6.85 1.12 12.91
N THR A 77 6.05 0.06 12.95
CA THR A 77 4.89 -0.02 13.83
C THR A 77 4.68 -1.43 14.34
N VAL A 78 4.17 -1.53 15.55
CA VAL A 78 3.72 -2.79 16.14
C VAL A 78 2.22 -2.67 16.39
N ILE A 79 1.47 -3.60 15.83
CA ILE A 79 0.01 -3.63 15.89
C ILE A 79 -0.43 -4.91 16.59
N ARG A 80 -1.31 -4.76 17.59
CA ARG A 80 -2.06 -5.85 18.20
C ARG A 80 -3.50 -5.84 17.67
N ILE A 81 -4.00 -7.00 17.28
CA ILE A 81 -5.38 -7.15 16.83
C ILE A 81 -6.26 -7.46 18.05
N ASP A 82 -7.08 -6.51 18.47
CA ASP A 82 -7.85 -6.59 19.71
C ASP A 82 -9.22 -7.22 19.51
N GLU A 83 -9.89 -6.85 18.42
CA GLU A 83 -11.26 -7.23 18.13
C GLU A 83 -11.34 -7.70 16.68
N ILE A 84 -12.02 -8.81 16.42
CA ILE A 84 -12.17 -9.33 15.06
C ILE A 84 -13.49 -10.09 14.87
N GLU A 85 -14.33 -9.58 13.98
CA GLU A 85 -15.62 -10.16 13.58
C GLU A 85 -15.69 -10.19 12.05
N GLY A 86 -16.02 -11.36 11.49
CA GLY A 86 -16.08 -11.57 10.04
C GLY A 86 -14.73 -11.82 9.34
N LEU A 87 -13.64 -11.97 10.10
CA LEU A 87 -12.31 -12.40 9.62
C LEU A 87 -11.84 -13.65 10.38
N PRO A 88 -10.81 -14.37 9.90
CA PRO A 88 -10.31 -15.58 10.56
C PRO A 88 -9.88 -15.33 12.01
N LYS A 89 -10.49 -16.05 12.97
CA LYS A 89 -10.24 -15.90 14.41
C LYS A 89 -8.78 -16.14 14.83
N VAL A 90 -8.00 -16.82 13.99
CA VAL A 90 -6.55 -17.04 14.20
C VAL A 90 -5.76 -15.73 14.32
N LEU A 91 -6.29 -14.63 13.78
CA LEU A 91 -5.66 -13.31 13.86
C LEU A 91 -5.96 -12.57 15.17
N SER A 92 -6.98 -13.00 15.93
CA SER A 92 -7.37 -12.34 17.19
C SER A 92 -6.25 -12.42 18.22
N GLY A 93 -5.94 -11.29 18.87
CA GLY A 93 -4.88 -11.16 19.85
C GLY A 93 -3.46 -11.24 19.28
N LYS A 94 -3.30 -11.37 17.95
CA LYS A 94 -1.98 -11.46 17.34
C LYS A 94 -1.31 -10.09 17.30
N ARG A 95 0.00 -10.12 17.58
CA ARG A 95 0.92 -8.99 17.48
C ARG A 95 1.70 -9.10 16.18
N ILE A 96 1.68 -8.03 15.39
CA ILE A 96 2.33 -7.94 14.08
C ILE A 96 3.25 -6.73 14.11
N GLU A 97 4.52 -6.97 13.83
CA GLU A 97 5.49 -5.91 13.59
C GLU A 97 5.56 -5.64 12.10
N ILE A 98 5.48 -4.38 11.72
CA ILE A 98 5.46 -3.92 10.33
C ILE A 98 6.52 -2.84 10.20
N ALA A 99 7.44 -3.01 9.26
CA ALA A 99 8.29 -1.93 8.79
C ALA A 99 8.11 -1.77 7.28
N THR A 100 7.99 -0.53 6.81
CA THR A 100 7.78 -0.24 5.39
C THR A 100 8.53 1.01 4.97
N GLN A 101 9.09 1.00 3.77
CA GLN A 101 9.68 2.17 3.13
C GLN A 101 9.37 2.10 1.63
N PHE A 102 8.74 3.15 1.10
CA PHE A 102 8.46 3.19 -0.33
C PHE A 102 9.60 3.88 -1.12
N PRO A 103 9.88 3.39 -2.33
CA PRO A 103 9.36 2.17 -2.93
C PRO A 103 10.12 0.90 -2.46
N GLY A 104 9.44 -0.24 -2.47
CA GLY A 104 10.11 -1.55 -2.56
C GLY A 104 10.55 -2.25 -1.26
N ARG A 105 10.46 -1.62 -0.09
CA ARG A 105 10.89 -2.22 1.18
C ARG A 105 9.72 -2.49 2.12
N LEU A 106 9.61 -3.75 2.56
CA LEU A 106 8.59 -4.21 3.50
C LEU A 106 9.19 -5.29 4.40
N LYS A 107 8.91 -5.24 5.70
CA LYS A 107 9.19 -6.31 6.65
C LYS A 107 7.96 -6.53 7.51
N LEU A 108 7.58 -7.79 7.67
CA LEU A 108 6.52 -8.23 8.56
C LEU A 108 7.10 -9.30 9.49
N ALA A 109 6.82 -9.18 10.78
CA ALA A 109 7.15 -10.20 11.76
C ALA A 109 5.95 -10.46 12.67
N THR A 110 5.73 -11.72 13.03
CA THR A 110 4.66 -12.10 13.96
C THR A 110 5.01 -13.39 14.68
N LYS A 111 4.28 -13.66 15.77
CA LYS A 111 4.37 -14.92 16.52
C LYS A 111 3.13 -15.77 16.27
N VAL A 112 3.34 -16.98 15.75
CA VAL A 112 2.30 -17.99 15.59
C VAL A 112 2.71 -19.19 16.44
N ASP A 113 1.82 -19.61 17.34
CA ASP A 113 2.04 -20.73 18.27
C ASP A 113 3.35 -20.63 19.06
N GLY A 114 3.71 -19.41 19.48
CA GLY A 114 4.93 -19.13 20.24
C GLY A 114 6.20 -18.99 19.41
N HIS A 115 6.14 -19.29 18.11
CA HIS A 115 7.28 -19.24 17.21
C HIS A 115 7.29 -17.97 16.36
N ASP A 116 8.49 -17.43 16.12
CA ASP A 116 8.68 -16.26 15.27
C ASP A 116 8.62 -16.64 13.79
N TYR A 117 7.90 -15.82 13.02
CA TYR A 117 7.85 -15.86 11.57
C TYR A 117 8.12 -14.47 11.03
N ARG A 118 9.01 -14.39 10.04
CA ARG A 118 9.39 -13.13 9.42
C ARG A 118 9.33 -13.27 7.91
N VAL A 119 8.83 -12.24 7.26
CA VAL A 119 8.83 -12.15 5.80
C VAL A 119 9.18 -10.72 5.42
N GLY A 120 9.93 -10.56 4.36
CA GLY A 120 10.23 -9.23 3.88
C GLY A 120 10.57 -9.18 2.41
N ARG A 121 10.73 -7.95 1.96
CA ARG A 121 11.08 -7.58 0.61
C ARG A 121 12.04 -6.41 0.66
N ASP A 122 13.09 -6.49 -0.14
CA ASP A 122 13.98 -5.37 -0.43
C ASP A 122 14.18 -5.30 -1.95
N GLY A 123 13.46 -4.39 -2.60
CA GLY A 123 13.51 -4.22 -4.05
C GLY A 123 12.93 -5.43 -4.80
N GLU A 124 13.78 -6.20 -5.47
CA GLU A 124 13.42 -7.41 -6.23
C GLU A 124 13.70 -8.71 -5.45
N THR A 125 14.20 -8.61 -4.22
CA THR A 125 14.45 -9.76 -3.35
C THR A 125 13.29 -9.94 -2.37
N VAL A 126 12.81 -11.17 -2.22
CA VAL A 126 11.83 -11.56 -1.20
C VAL A 126 12.49 -12.59 -0.31
N TRP A 127 12.25 -12.52 0.99
CA TRP A 127 12.79 -13.48 1.93
C TRP A 127 11.77 -13.88 2.98
N ILE A 128 11.92 -15.09 3.48
CA ILE A 128 11.13 -15.68 4.56
C ILE A 128 12.11 -16.25 5.57
N SER A 129 11.90 -16.00 6.87
CA SER A 129 12.68 -16.59 7.95
C SER A 129 11.76 -17.23 8.98
N VAL A 130 12.11 -18.44 9.36
CA VAL A 130 11.45 -19.28 10.35
C VAL A 130 12.51 -19.76 11.34
N PRO A 131 12.93 -18.92 12.31
CA PRO A 131 14.14 -19.16 13.11
C PRO A 131 14.11 -20.46 13.90
N HIS A 132 12.93 -20.86 14.39
CA HIS A 132 12.77 -22.10 15.18
C HIS A 132 12.96 -23.39 14.35
N GLN A 133 12.93 -23.30 13.02
CA GLN A 133 13.23 -24.40 12.11
C GLN A 133 14.61 -24.25 11.48
N GLU A 134 15.39 -23.25 11.90
CA GLU A 134 16.67 -22.86 11.27
C GLU A 134 16.54 -22.67 9.75
N LEU A 135 15.35 -22.26 9.31
CA LEU A 135 15.00 -22.15 7.90
C LEU A 135 14.93 -20.68 7.49
N ALA A 136 15.74 -20.31 6.51
CA ALA A 136 15.65 -19.05 5.80
C ALA A 136 15.57 -19.30 4.30
N ILE A 137 14.66 -18.60 3.61
CA ILE A 137 14.46 -18.72 2.17
C ILE A 137 14.67 -17.35 1.56
N GLU A 138 15.47 -17.27 0.50
CA GLU A 138 15.67 -16.07 -0.30
C GLU A 138 15.24 -16.34 -1.76
N GLY A 139 14.27 -15.57 -2.24
CA GLY A 139 13.84 -15.58 -3.63
C GLY A 139 14.73 -14.68 -4.47
N SER A 140 15.33 -15.25 -5.51
CA SER A 140 16.22 -14.51 -6.40
C SER A 140 15.97 -14.82 -7.89
N ASN A 141 16.26 -13.83 -8.74
CA ASN A 141 16.03 -13.88 -10.19
C ASN A 141 17.14 -14.60 -10.97
N ASP A 142 18.25 -14.92 -10.33
CA ASP A 142 19.38 -15.67 -10.87
C ASP A 142 19.27 -17.20 -10.63
N VAL A 143 18.33 -17.64 -9.78
CA VAL A 143 18.17 -19.06 -9.43
C VAL A 143 17.30 -19.78 -10.48
N PRO A 144 17.76 -20.91 -11.06
CA PRO A 144 16.95 -21.73 -11.96
C PRO A 144 15.71 -22.29 -11.27
N ARG A 145 14.62 -22.51 -12.03
CA ARG A 145 13.39 -23.10 -11.47
C ARG A 145 13.57 -24.56 -11.08
N PHE A 146 14.39 -25.29 -11.82
CA PHE A 146 14.65 -26.69 -11.58
C PHE A 146 16.15 -26.94 -11.46
N ALA A 147 16.57 -27.65 -10.42
CA ALA A 147 17.98 -27.98 -10.19
C ALA A 147 18.60 -28.80 -11.35
N SER A 148 17.78 -29.59 -12.04
CA SER A 148 18.18 -30.41 -13.20
C SER A 148 18.28 -29.64 -14.52
N ASP A 149 17.77 -28.41 -14.59
CA ASP A 149 17.79 -27.58 -15.80
C ASP A 149 18.30 -26.17 -15.46
N PRO A 150 19.63 -25.95 -15.53
CA PRO A 150 20.24 -24.65 -15.29
C PRO A 150 19.77 -23.54 -16.26
N GLN A 151 19.24 -23.89 -17.44
CA GLN A 151 18.71 -22.92 -18.41
C GLN A 151 17.29 -22.46 -18.06
N SER A 152 16.65 -23.04 -17.05
CA SER A 152 15.27 -22.75 -16.66
C SER A 152 15.08 -21.44 -15.87
N VAL A 153 16.12 -20.60 -15.76
CA VAL A 153 16.08 -19.28 -15.13
C VAL A 153 15.01 -18.43 -15.80
N ARG A 154 14.02 -18.01 -15.01
CA ARG A 154 12.92 -17.17 -15.47
C ARG A 154 12.78 -15.97 -14.53
N PRO A 155 13.44 -14.85 -14.86
CA PRO A 155 13.33 -13.64 -14.06
C PRO A 155 11.88 -13.18 -13.99
N VAL A 156 11.45 -12.79 -12.81
CA VAL A 156 10.16 -12.15 -12.55
C VAL A 156 10.45 -10.76 -12.02
N LYS A 157 9.78 -9.77 -12.60
CA LYS A 157 9.77 -8.41 -12.05
C LYS A 157 8.62 -8.33 -11.05
N LEU A 158 8.95 -8.10 -9.79
CA LEU A 158 7.92 -7.91 -8.77
C LEU A 158 7.20 -6.58 -9.03
N PRO A 159 5.88 -6.50 -8.79
CA PRO A 159 5.18 -5.24 -8.88
C PRO A 159 5.81 -4.23 -7.93
N GLU A 160 5.87 -2.97 -8.33
CA GLU A 160 6.42 -1.92 -7.47
C GLU A 160 5.58 -1.82 -6.19
N PHE A 161 6.24 -1.95 -5.04
CA PHE A 161 5.58 -1.78 -3.75
C PHE A 161 5.56 -0.29 -3.42
N HIS A 162 4.42 0.36 -3.64
CA HIS A 162 4.17 1.77 -3.37
C HIS A 162 2.86 1.96 -2.58
N ASN A 163 2.62 3.16 -2.06
CA ASN A 163 1.34 3.47 -1.41
C ASN A 163 0.18 3.24 -2.41
N PRO A 164 -0.78 2.34 -2.11
CA PRO A 164 -1.82 1.94 -3.05
C PRO A 164 -2.86 3.02 -3.31
N VAL A 165 -2.93 4.08 -2.48
CA VAL A 165 -3.90 5.17 -2.63
C VAL A 165 -3.25 6.34 -3.36
N PRO A 166 -3.70 6.73 -4.57
CA PRO A 166 -3.21 7.89 -5.29
C PRO A 166 -3.32 9.18 -4.47
N ARG A 167 -2.35 10.10 -4.63
CA ARG A 167 -2.33 11.39 -3.91
C ARG A 167 -3.62 12.19 -4.04
N TRP A 168 -4.21 12.20 -5.22
CA TRP A 168 -5.46 12.93 -5.46
C TRP A 168 -6.63 12.31 -4.67
N GLN A 169 -6.67 10.99 -4.48
CA GLN A 169 -7.68 10.34 -3.64
C GLN A 169 -7.48 10.70 -2.16
N LEU A 170 -6.22 10.73 -1.69
CA LEU A 170 -5.88 11.16 -0.33
C LEU A 170 -6.29 12.62 -0.07
N ALA A 171 -6.06 13.49 -1.05
CA ALA A 171 -6.43 14.91 -0.97
C ALA A 171 -7.96 15.13 -0.85
N LEU A 172 -8.76 14.17 -1.30
CA LEU A 172 -10.22 14.23 -1.22
C LEU A 172 -10.78 13.66 0.09
N LEU A 173 -10.00 12.93 0.89
CA LEU A 173 -10.47 12.32 2.13
C LEU A 173 -11.19 13.28 3.10
N PRO A 174 -10.80 14.55 3.26
CA PRO A 174 -11.55 15.52 4.08
C PRO A 174 -12.98 15.78 3.58
N ALA A 175 -13.19 15.70 2.28
CA ALA A 175 -14.50 15.84 1.67
C ALA A 175 -15.28 14.53 1.75
N VAL A 176 -14.60 13.37 1.64
CA VAL A 176 -15.24 12.06 1.69
C VAL A 176 -15.68 11.69 3.10
N PHE A 177 -14.87 11.95 4.12
CA PHE A 177 -15.20 11.59 5.50
C PHE A 177 -15.83 12.76 6.25
N ARG A 178 -16.89 12.48 7.00
CA ARG A 178 -17.31 13.31 8.12
C ARG A 178 -16.56 12.83 9.36
N VAL A 179 -15.80 13.73 9.97
CA VAL A 179 -15.06 13.49 11.20
C VAL A 179 -15.71 14.25 12.35
N GLU A 180 -16.06 13.53 13.41
CA GLU A 180 -16.70 14.05 14.61
C GLU A 180 -15.85 13.64 15.83
N PRO A 181 -15.56 14.55 16.78
CA PRO A 181 -14.93 14.15 18.04
C PRO A 181 -15.90 13.27 18.85
N VAL A 182 -15.36 12.36 19.66
CA VAL A 182 -16.16 11.59 20.61
C VAL A 182 -16.30 12.40 21.90
N GLU A 183 -17.53 12.60 22.36
CA GLU A 183 -17.81 13.40 23.55
C GLU A 183 -17.21 12.77 24.81
N GLY A 184 -16.54 13.57 25.63
CA GLY A 184 -15.88 13.11 26.87
C GLY A 184 -14.53 12.42 26.67
N GLU A 185 -14.11 12.14 25.43
CA GLU A 185 -12.84 11.46 25.13
C GLU A 185 -11.86 12.39 24.39
N LYS A 186 -10.69 12.61 24.99
CA LYS A 186 -9.65 13.43 24.37
C LYS A 186 -9.02 12.66 23.20
N HIS A 187 -8.85 13.32 22.05
CA HIS A 187 -8.24 12.75 20.84
C HIS A 187 -8.92 11.51 20.25
N ALA A 188 -10.17 11.27 20.63
CA ALA A 188 -11.01 10.25 20.03
C ALA A 188 -11.88 10.86 18.93
N TYR A 189 -11.88 10.23 17.76
CA TYR A 189 -12.59 10.69 16.58
C TYR A 189 -13.39 9.56 15.96
N ARG A 190 -14.57 9.90 15.46
CA ARG A 190 -15.42 9.03 14.67
C ARG A 190 -15.48 9.55 13.24
N CYS A 191 -15.08 8.73 12.27
CA CYS A 191 -15.10 9.03 10.86
C CYS A 191 -16.15 8.17 10.15
N ARG A 192 -16.99 8.80 9.34
CA ARG A 192 -17.97 8.12 8.49
C ARG A 192 -17.85 8.62 7.05
N PRO A 193 -17.81 7.74 6.04
CA PRO A 193 -17.95 8.17 4.66
C PRO A 193 -19.27 8.93 4.49
N ARG A 194 -19.24 10.01 3.73
CA ARG A 194 -20.44 10.69 3.26
C ARG A 194 -20.97 9.91 2.07
N SER A 195 -22.26 9.59 2.08
CA SER A 195 -22.92 8.76 1.06
C SER A 195 -22.59 9.20 -0.37
N VAL A 196 -22.63 10.51 -0.65
CA VAL A 196 -22.33 11.10 -1.98
C VAL A 196 -20.95 10.69 -2.52
N PHE A 197 -19.95 10.48 -1.65
CA PHE A 197 -18.58 10.14 -2.04
C PHE A 197 -18.23 8.67 -1.83
N ALA A 198 -18.91 7.98 -0.90
CA ALA A 198 -18.62 6.58 -0.57
C ALA A 198 -18.69 5.68 -1.81
N HIS A 199 -19.72 5.85 -2.64
CA HIS A 199 -19.90 5.11 -3.89
C HIS A 199 -18.76 5.33 -4.90
N TRP A 200 -18.28 6.57 -5.03
CA TRP A 200 -17.27 6.92 -6.03
C TRP A 200 -15.89 6.33 -5.73
N ILE A 201 -15.56 6.14 -4.45
CA ILE A 201 -14.28 5.52 -4.03
C ILE A 201 -14.43 4.07 -3.57
N GLY A 202 -15.61 3.46 -3.76
CA GLY A 202 -15.87 2.06 -3.43
C GLY A 202 -15.84 1.73 -1.94
N LEU A 203 -16.11 2.71 -1.06
CA LEU A 203 -16.23 2.46 0.37
C LEU A 203 -17.66 2.02 0.75
N PRO A 204 -17.83 1.08 1.70
CA PRO A 204 -19.14 0.76 2.25
C PRO A 204 -19.78 1.98 2.91
N GLU A 205 -21.05 2.25 2.61
CA GLU A 205 -21.78 3.41 3.19
C GLU A 205 -21.94 3.30 4.71
N ASN A 206 -21.97 2.07 5.24
CA ASN A 206 -22.07 1.76 6.65
C ASN A 206 -20.70 1.63 7.36
N LEU A 207 -19.61 2.00 6.69
CA LEU A 207 -18.28 2.01 7.30
C LEU A 207 -18.20 3.09 8.39
N VAL A 208 -17.78 2.71 9.58
CA VAL A 208 -17.44 3.62 10.68
C VAL A 208 -16.02 3.33 11.12
N LEU A 209 -15.18 4.37 11.16
CA LEU A 209 -13.85 4.31 11.74
C LEU A 209 -13.87 5.06 13.06
N ALA A 210 -13.47 4.43 14.15
CA ALA A 210 -13.17 5.10 15.42
C ALA A 210 -11.65 5.13 15.62
N LEU A 211 -11.09 6.31 15.81
CA LEU A 211 -9.66 6.56 15.88
C LEU A 211 -9.33 7.20 17.23
N ASN A 212 -8.33 6.68 17.93
CA ASN A 212 -7.71 7.37 19.05
C ASN A 212 -6.29 7.78 18.64
N VAL A 213 -5.98 9.06 18.81
CA VAL A 213 -4.72 9.67 18.39
C VAL A 213 -3.94 10.09 19.64
N THR A 214 -2.63 9.95 19.63
CA THR A 214 -1.78 10.42 20.72
C THR A 214 -1.58 11.95 20.65
N ASP A 215 -1.14 12.56 21.75
CA ASP A 215 -0.77 14.00 21.77
C ASP A 215 0.29 14.35 20.71
N GLY A 216 1.15 13.39 20.35
CA GLY A 216 2.16 13.52 19.29
C GLY A 216 1.65 13.33 17.87
N GLY A 217 0.34 13.10 17.67
CA GLY A 217 -0.27 12.87 16.36
C GLY A 217 -0.07 11.46 15.80
N GLY A 218 0.38 10.51 16.63
CA GLY A 218 0.43 9.10 16.28
C GLY A 218 -0.93 8.42 16.44
N LEU A 219 -1.14 7.27 15.78
CA LEU A 219 -2.36 6.48 15.95
C LEU A 219 -2.15 5.50 17.11
N GLU A 220 -3.07 5.49 18.08
CA GLU A 220 -3.05 4.57 19.23
C GLU A 220 -4.03 3.43 19.04
N LYS A 221 -5.25 3.74 18.59
CA LYS A 221 -6.30 2.75 18.35
C LYS A 221 -7.07 3.06 17.08
N LEU A 222 -7.40 2.04 16.31
CA LEU A 222 -8.32 2.10 15.18
C LEU A 222 -9.34 0.98 15.30
N VAL A 223 -10.62 1.31 15.29
CA VAL A 223 -11.71 0.34 15.15
C VAL A 223 -12.45 0.63 13.86
N ALA A 224 -12.45 -0.32 12.93
CA ALA A 224 -13.27 -0.28 11.73
C ALA A 224 -14.49 -1.19 11.91
N THR A 225 -15.68 -0.65 11.66
CA THR A 225 -16.94 -1.40 11.67
C THR A 225 -17.64 -1.22 10.33
N SER A 226 -18.13 -2.31 9.73
CA SER A 226 -18.88 -2.27 8.48
C SER A 226 -19.92 -3.39 8.48
N GLY A 227 -21.16 -3.07 8.84
CA GLY A 227 -22.23 -4.05 8.99
C GLY A 227 -22.00 -4.92 10.23
N ASP A 228 -21.96 -6.24 10.03
CA ASP A 228 -21.65 -7.26 11.04
C ASP A 228 -20.16 -7.53 11.21
N LYS A 229 -19.30 -6.82 10.45
CA LYS A 229 -17.85 -6.98 10.50
C LYS A 229 -17.22 -5.89 11.35
N ARG A 230 -16.23 -6.29 12.14
CA ARG A 230 -15.51 -5.41 13.05
C ARG A 230 -14.05 -5.79 13.14
N LEU A 231 -13.17 -4.80 13.11
CA LEU A 231 -11.72 -4.96 13.27
C LEU A 231 -11.22 -3.88 14.22
N GLY A 232 -10.67 -4.29 15.36
CA GLY A 232 -10.00 -3.43 16.32
C GLY A 232 -8.49 -3.65 16.28
N LEU A 233 -7.75 -2.57 16.06
CA LEU A 233 -6.30 -2.53 16.03
C LEU A 233 -5.81 -1.59 17.14
N HIS A 234 -4.84 -2.06 17.91
CA HIS A 234 -4.11 -1.30 18.90
C HIS A 234 -2.66 -1.16 18.48
N PHE A 235 -2.16 0.07 18.40
CA PHE A 235 -0.81 0.38 17.97
C PHE A 235 0.07 0.49 19.22
N GLU A 236 0.85 -0.55 19.49
CA GLU A 236 1.78 -0.60 20.62
C GLU A 236 3.00 0.30 20.39
N SER A 237 3.39 0.45 19.12
CA SER A 237 4.42 1.40 18.73
C SER A 237 4.14 1.97 17.35
N PHE A 238 4.57 3.21 17.15
CA PHE A 238 4.45 3.92 15.89
C PHE A 238 5.60 4.91 15.77
N GLY A 239 6.53 4.63 14.87
CA GLY A 239 7.79 5.36 14.76
C GLY A 239 8.19 5.58 13.32
N TRP A 240 8.93 6.67 13.10
CA TRP A 240 9.50 6.99 11.81
C TRP A 240 11.01 6.98 11.90
N VAL A 241 11.64 6.47 10.86
CA VAL A 241 13.08 6.51 10.64
C VAL A 241 13.31 7.33 9.37
N GLY A 242 14.17 8.35 9.46
CA GLY A 242 14.48 9.19 8.31
C GLY A 242 15.03 8.37 7.14
N ALA A 243 14.76 8.79 5.91
CA ALA A 243 15.20 8.05 4.72
C ALA A 243 16.71 7.72 4.71
N ALA A 244 17.55 8.59 5.29
CA ALA A 244 19.01 8.39 5.39
C ALA A 244 19.42 7.30 6.39
N ASP A 245 18.61 7.08 7.43
CA ASP A 245 18.89 6.11 8.49
C ASP A 245 18.16 4.78 8.27
N ALA A 246 17.28 4.73 7.27
CA ALA A 246 16.42 3.58 7.00
C ALA A 246 17.22 2.30 6.68
N ASP A 247 18.42 2.40 6.12
CA ASP A 247 19.28 1.23 5.86
C ASP A 247 19.67 0.50 7.17
N GLY A 248 19.67 1.20 8.31
CA GLY A 248 19.89 0.60 9.63
C GLY A 248 18.75 -0.30 10.11
N MET A 249 17.59 -0.33 9.44
CA MET A 249 16.43 -1.16 9.83
C MET A 249 16.54 -2.64 9.43
N LEU A 250 17.64 -3.02 8.75
CA LEU A 250 17.93 -4.38 8.28
C LEU A 250 16.75 -4.96 7.48
N TRP A 251 16.63 -4.51 6.21
CA TRP A 251 15.54 -4.91 5.30
C TRP A 251 15.68 -6.32 4.74
N GLY A 252 16.87 -6.90 4.77
CA GLY A 252 17.16 -8.28 4.37
C GLY A 252 17.07 -9.29 5.52
N LEU A 253 17.47 -10.53 5.23
CA LEU A 253 17.63 -11.56 6.26
C LEU A 253 18.66 -11.13 7.32
N PRO A 254 18.39 -11.35 8.62
CA PRO A 254 19.39 -11.14 9.66
C PRO A 254 20.64 -11.98 9.41
N SER A 255 21.82 -11.39 9.56
CA SER A 255 23.10 -12.08 9.34
C SER A 255 23.28 -13.31 10.24
N SER A 256 22.71 -13.32 11.44
CA SER A 256 22.70 -14.48 12.36
C SER A 256 21.93 -15.68 11.83
N GLU A 257 21.00 -15.46 10.88
CA GLU A 257 20.15 -16.50 10.27
C GLU A 257 20.67 -16.91 8.89
N SER A 258 21.84 -16.41 8.49
CA SER A 258 22.44 -16.66 7.17
C SER A 258 23.14 -18.03 7.04
N ALA A 259 23.23 -18.80 8.11
CA ALA A 259 23.95 -20.09 8.11
C ALA A 259 23.31 -21.13 7.17
N HIS A 260 21.98 -21.10 7.02
CA HIS A 260 21.22 -21.99 6.13
C HIS A 260 20.15 -21.22 5.35
N VAL A 261 20.60 -20.38 4.41
CA VAL A 261 19.70 -19.71 3.46
C VAL A 261 19.53 -20.57 2.22
N GLU A 262 18.31 -21.04 2.00
CA GLU A 262 17.92 -21.68 0.76
C GLU A 262 17.57 -20.62 -0.28
N ARG A 263 18.38 -20.54 -1.34
CA ARG A 263 18.08 -19.68 -2.49
C ARG A 263 17.13 -20.39 -3.43
N VAL A 264 15.98 -19.77 -3.71
CA VAL A 264 14.94 -20.32 -4.58
C VAL A 264 14.65 -19.37 -5.73
N ALA A 265 14.17 -19.90 -6.86
CA ALA A 265 13.73 -19.08 -7.97
C ALA A 265 12.60 -18.14 -7.50
N LEU A 266 12.77 -16.83 -7.69
CA LEU A 266 11.77 -15.84 -7.29
C LEU A 266 10.38 -16.11 -7.90
N SER A 267 10.35 -16.66 -9.11
CA SER A 267 9.10 -17.08 -9.78
C SER A 267 8.29 -18.11 -8.99
N HIS A 268 8.93 -18.96 -8.19
CA HIS A 268 8.25 -19.91 -7.31
C HIS A 268 7.61 -19.22 -6.12
N LEU A 269 8.32 -18.27 -5.49
CA LEU A 269 7.77 -17.50 -4.36
C LEU A 269 6.63 -16.59 -4.80
N ASP A 270 6.75 -15.91 -5.94
CA ASP A 270 5.66 -15.09 -6.50
C ASP A 270 4.42 -15.95 -6.76
N LYS A 271 4.60 -17.10 -7.42
CA LYS A 271 3.48 -18.03 -7.67
C LYS A 271 2.89 -18.58 -6.38
N PHE A 272 3.72 -18.94 -5.41
CA PHE A 272 3.29 -19.41 -4.09
C PHE A 272 2.47 -18.35 -3.37
N ALA A 273 2.94 -17.10 -3.30
CA ALA A 273 2.22 -16.00 -2.65
C ALA A 273 0.84 -15.76 -3.27
N GLN A 274 0.74 -15.77 -4.61
CA GLN A 274 -0.54 -15.64 -5.31
C GLN A 274 -1.51 -16.78 -4.97
N VAL A 275 -1.00 -18.02 -4.86
CA VAL A 275 -1.81 -19.20 -4.50
C VAL A 275 -2.21 -19.16 -3.03
N LEU A 276 -1.28 -18.81 -2.14
CA LEU A 276 -1.51 -18.71 -0.69
C LEU A 276 -2.62 -17.69 -0.39
N LEU A 277 -2.55 -16.49 -0.98
CA LEU A 277 -3.55 -15.45 -0.77
C LEU A 277 -4.94 -15.85 -1.31
N LYS A 278 -4.99 -16.52 -2.46
CA LYS A 278 -6.26 -17.04 -3.02
C LYS A 278 -6.89 -18.14 -2.18
N ASN A 279 -6.07 -18.89 -1.44
CA ASN A 279 -6.50 -19.99 -0.59
C ASN A 279 -6.53 -19.63 0.91
N LEU A 280 -6.36 -18.35 1.27
CA LEU A 280 -6.37 -17.94 2.67
C LEU A 280 -7.76 -18.22 3.27
N GLY A 281 -7.82 -19.11 4.26
CA GLY A 281 -9.07 -19.56 4.88
C GLY A 281 -9.75 -20.75 4.18
N ALA A 282 -9.21 -21.23 3.06
CA ALA A 282 -9.66 -22.50 2.47
C ALA A 282 -9.22 -23.67 3.37
N LYS A 283 -10.15 -24.57 3.69
CA LYS A 283 -9.80 -25.84 4.33
C LYS A 283 -9.21 -26.75 3.25
N ILE A 284 -7.89 -26.90 3.25
CA ILE A 284 -7.23 -27.89 2.41
C ILE A 284 -7.60 -29.27 3.00
N PRO A 285 -8.27 -30.15 2.24
CA PRO A 285 -8.57 -31.49 2.72
C PRO A 285 -7.27 -32.22 3.05
N THR A 286 -7.20 -32.85 4.21
CA THR A 286 -6.07 -33.71 4.56
C THR A 286 -6.02 -34.88 3.59
N LEU A 287 -4.80 -35.24 3.18
CA LEU A 287 -4.59 -36.45 2.39
C LEU A 287 -5.20 -37.65 3.12
N PRO A 288 -6.02 -38.48 2.44
CA PRO A 288 -6.44 -39.74 3.03
C PRO A 288 -5.21 -40.62 3.32
N PRO A 289 -5.29 -41.53 4.30
CA PRO A 289 -4.21 -42.49 4.54
C PRO A 289 -3.85 -43.23 3.26
N VAL A 290 -2.56 -43.56 3.11
CA VAL A 290 -2.03 -44.22 1.92
C VAL A 290 -2.67 -45.60 1.77
N ASP A 291 -3.72 -45.69 0.95
CA ASP A 291 -4.47 -46.92 0.65
C ASP A 291 -4.20 -47.44 -0.77
N GLY A 292 -3.28 -46.79 -1.49
CA GLY A 292 -2.95 -47.11 -2.88
C GLY A 292 -3.99 -46.62 -3.91
N SER A 293 -5.08 -45.97 -3.47
CA SER A 293 -6.05 -45.37 -4.38
C SER A 293 -5.51 -44.03 -4.92
N ARG A 294 -5.75 -43.78 -6.22
CA ARG A 294 -5.46 -42.48 -6.85
C ARG A 294 -6.74 -41.67 -6.86
N ARG A 295 -6.71 -40.46 -6.31
CA ARG A 295 -7.90 -39.59 -6.25
C ARG A 295 -7.46 -38.18 -6.58
N VAL A 296 -8.16 -37.52 -7.49
CA VAL A 296 -7.87 -36.12 -7.80
C VAL A 296 -8.18 -35.27 -6.56
N LEU A 297 -7.14 -34.69 -5.96
CA LEU A 297 -7.20 -33.87 -4.76
C LEU A 297 -7.35 -32.38 -5.10
N ALA A 298 -6.73 -31.96 -6.20
CA ALA A 298 -6.79 -30.58 -6.67
C ALA A 298 -6.57 -30.48 -8.19
N THR A 299 -7.17 -29.47 -8.80
CA THR A 299 -6.96 -29.11 -10.21
C THR A 299 -6.63 -27.64 -10.35
N HIS A 300 -5.60 -27.31 -11.14
CA HIS A 300 -5.27 -25.92 -11.49
C HIS A 300 -4.88 -25.82 -12.96
N GLY A 301 -5.67 -25.08 -13.75
CA GLY A 301 -5.50 -25.02 -15.20
C GLY A 301 -5.65 -26.40 -15.84
N LYS A 302 -4.61 -26.87 -16.53
CA LYS A 302 -4.53 -28.23 -17.12
C LYS A 302 -3.88 -29.26 -16.19
N GLY A 303 -3.39 -28.86 -15.01
CA GLY A 303 -2.73 -29.75 -14.05
C GLY A 303 -3.71 -30.38 -13.05
N ARG A 304 -3.42 -31.62 -12.64
CA ARG A 304 -4.13 -32.36 -11.58
C ARG A 304 -3.15 -32.90 -10.55
N LEU A 305 -3.51 -32.81 -9.27
CA LEU A 305 -2.86 -33.52 -8.16
C LEU A 305 -3.72 -34.75 -7.87
N GLU A 306 -3.13 -35.95 -7.97
CA GLU A 306 -3.80 -37.26 -7.79
C GLU A 306 -3.23 -38.06 -6.61
#